data_AF-A0A920SS73-F1
#
_entry.id   AF-A0A920SS73-F1
#
_cell.length_a   1.000
_cell.length_b   1.000
_cell.length_c   1.000
_cell.angle_alpha   90.00
_cell.angle_beta   90.00
_cell.angle_gamma   90.00
#
_symmetry.space_group_name_H-M   'P 1'
#
loop_
_entity.id
_entity.type
_entity.pdbx_description
1 polymer ?
#
loop_
_entity_poly.entity_id
_entity_poly.type
_entity_poly.pdbx_seq_one_letter_code
_entity_poly.pdbx_strand_id
1 'polypeptide(L)'
;MVFPLHICDVDRDSIADRVYAGDILGNMWVFDLQDRNPQIWKKKYHRLFDTGLQKPITVSPTVTFHPTAPRKGNGHNLMVYFGTGQYLVPGDNLNPKKQNFKRGMGPR
;
A
#
# COMPACT_ATOMS: atom_id res chain seq x y z
N MET A 1 17.76 -1.74 2.39
CA MET A 1 16.79 -1.03 1.54
C MET A 1 15.49 -0.94 2.32
N VAL A 2 15.00 0.27 2.61
CA VAL A 2 13.79 0.49 3.42
C VAL A 2 12.61 0.57 2.47
N PHE A 3 11.62 -0.31 2.64
CA PHE A 3 10.34 -0.20 1.95
C PHE A 3 9.49 0.81 2.73
N PRO A 4 9.09 1.95 2.14
CA PRO A 4 8.24 2.88 2.85
C PRO A 4 6.84 2.27 3.01
N LEU A 5 6.32 2.38 4.23
CA LEU A 5 5.11 1.71 4.67
C LEU A 5 4.14 2.72 5.26
N HIS A 6 2.85 2.47 5.06
CA HIS A 6 1.77 3.21 5.70
C HIS A 6 1.01 2.27 6.64
N ILE A 7 0.96 2.63 7.93
CA ILE A 7 0.28 1.86 8.97
C ILE A 7 -1.08 2.51 9.21
N CYS A 8 -2.13 1.69 9.24
CA CYS A 8 -3.49 2.12 9.54
C CYS A 8 -3.97 1.48 10.84
N ASP A 9 -4.54 2.32 11.70
CA ASP A 9 -5.45 1.96 12.79
C ASP A 9 -6.85 2.40 12.32
N VAL A 10 -7.72 1.43 12.03
CA VAL A 10 -9.04 1.65 11.40
C VAL A 10 -10.18 1.65 12.40
N ASP A 11 -10.01 1.03 13.57
CA ASP A 11 -11.02 1.00 14.63
C ASP A 11 -10.70 1.90 15.84
N ARG A 12 -9.52 2.53 15.84
CA ARG A 12 -9.02 3.52 16.81
C ARG A 12 -8.68 2.93 18.17
N ASP A 13 -8.26 1.68 18.23
CA ASP A 13 -7.82 1.04 19.46
C ASP A 13 -6.30 1.23 19.73
N SER A 14 -5.60 2.02 18.91
CA SER A 14 -4.15 2.23 18.95
C SER A 14 -3.31 1.00 18.60
N ILE A 15 -3.92 -0.02 18.00
CA ILE A 15 -3.27 -1.21 17.45
C ILE A 15 -3.25 -1.09 15.92
N ALA A 16 -2.17 -1.55 15.30
CA ALA A 16 -2.06 -1.56 13.85
C ALA A 16 -2.96 -2.65 13.26
N ASP A 17 -3.86 -2.26 12.37
CA ASP A 17 -4.81 -3.17 11.70
C ASP A 17 -4.37 -3.53 10.28
N ARG A 18 -3.77 -2.58 9.57
CA ARG A 18 -3.34 -2.78 8.18
C ARG A 18 -2.02 -2.08 7.91
N VAL A 19 -1.23 -2.70 7.05
CA VAL A 19 0.01 -2.10 6.53
C VAL A 19 -0.02 -2.14 5.01
N TYR A 20 0.27 -1.01 4.38
CA TYR A 20 0.39 -0.88 2.93
C TYR A 20 1.84 -0.57 2.56
N ALA A 21 2.36 -1.29 1.57
CA ALA A 21 3.74 -1.14 1.13
C ALA A 21 3.87 -1.29 -0.39
N GLY A 22 4.66 -0.40 -0.99
CA GLY A 22 5.12 -0.54 -2.36
C GLY A 22 6.41 -1.35 -2.45
N ASP A 23 6.68 -1.98 -3.60
CA ASP A 23 7.97 -2.58 -3.90
C ASP A 23 8.61 -2.03 -5.18
N ILE A 24 9.88 -2.40 -5.40
CA ILE A 24 10.66 -1.97 -6.58
C ILE A 24 10.17 -2.59 -7.89
N LEU A 25 9.37 -3.66 -7.81
CA LEU A 25 8.73 -4.27 -8.97
C LEU A 25 7.40 -3.59 -9.32
N GLY A 26 6.98 -2.59 -8.53
CA GLY A 26 5.77 -1.84 -8.75
C GLY A 26 4.50 -2.56 -8.32
N ASN A 27 4.61 -3.47 -7.34
CA ASN A 27 3.46 -4.02 -6.65
C ASN A 27 3.10 -3.16 -5.44
N MET A 28 1.80 -2.98 -5.21
CA MET A 28 1.26 -2.47 -3.95
C MET A 28 0.72 -3.66 -3.15
N TRP A 29 1.20 -3.82 -1.92
CA TRP A 29 0.83 -4.89 -1.01
C TRP A 29 -0.03 -4.36 0.13
N VAL A 30 -0.89 -5.23 0.66
CA VAL A 30 -1.59 -5.02 1.92
C VAL A 30 -1.37 -6.22 2.84
N PHE A 31 -1.11 -5.93 4.10
CA PHE A 31 -1.03 -6.90 5.20
C PHE A 31 -2.18 -6.61 6.16
N ASP A 32 -2.94 -7.63 6.51
CA ASP A 32 -4.08 -7.56 7.43
C ASP A 32 -3.66 -8.12 8.81
N LEU A 33 -3.65 -7.23 9.80
CA LEU A 33 -3.19 -7.43 11.17
C LEU A 33 -4.33 -7.55 12.19
N GLN A 34 -5.59 -7.49 11.76
CA GLN A 34 -6.76 -7.46 12.66
C GLN A 34 -6.97 -8.77 13.44
N ASP A 35 -6.31 -9.84 13.01
CA ASP A 35 -6.39 -11.11 13.73
C ASP A 35 -5.56 -11.06 15.01
N ARG A 36 -6.14 -11.42 16.15
CA ARG A 36 -5.39 -11.48 17.42
C ARG A 36 -4.35 -12.60 17.44
N ASN A 37 -4.46 -13.59 16.55
CA ASN A 37 -3.53 -14.71 16.48
C ASN A 37 -2.35 -14.40 15.53
N PRO A 38 -1.11 -14.32 16.04
CA PRO A 38 0.08 -14.10 15.21
C PRO A 38 0.34 -15.14 14.15
N GLN A 39 -0.16 -16.37 14.32
CA GLN A 39 -0.02 -17.40 13.29
C GLN A 39 -0.95 -17.18 12.10
N ILE A 40 -2.00 -16.39 12.28
CA ILE A 40 -2.97 -16.06 11.24
C ILE A 40 -2.54 -14.78 10.51
N TRP A 41 -2.35 -13.66 11.22
CA TRP A 41 -2.06 -12.39 10.54
C TRP A 41 -0.74 -12.40 9.76
N LYS A 42 0.27 -13.17 10.20
CA LYS A 42 1.53 -13.36 9.46
C LYS A 42 1.36 -13.91 8.04
N LYS A 43 0.23 -14.57 7.77
CA LYS A 43 -0.11 -15.18 6.47
C LYS A 43 -1.21 -14.42 5.74
N LYS A 44 -1.77 -13.36 6.33
CA LYS A 44 -2.82 -12.53 5.72
C LYS A 44 -2.22 -11.34 5.00
N TYR A 45 -1.77 -11.57 3.78
CA TYR A 45 -1.33 -10.51 2.89
C TYR A 45 -1.66 -10.85 1.44
N HIS A 46 -1.83 -9.83 0.61
CA HIS A 46 -2.05 -10.01 -0.82
C HIS A 46 -1.63 -8.77 -1.60
N ARG A 47 -1.42 -8.95 -2.90
CA ARG A 47 -1.14 -7.87 -3.82
C ARG A 47 -2.43 -7.12 -4.13
N LEU A 48 -2.46 -5.84 -3.81
CA LEU A 48 -3.57 -4.94 -4.06
C LEU A 48 -3.55 -4.38 -5.48
N PHE A 49 -2.36 -4.09 -6.00
CA PHE A 49 -2.19 -3.50 -7.33
C PHE A 49 -0.86 -3.91 -7.96
N ASP A 50 -0.83 -3.94 -9.30
CA ASP A 50 0.38 -4.14 -10.11
C ASP A 50 0.43 -3.06 -11.19
N THR A 51 1.55 -2.36 -11.29
CA THR A 51 1.77 -1.29 -12.28
C THR A 51 2.06 -1.81 -13.70
N GLY A 52 2.32 -3.11 -13.86
CA GLY A 52 2.41 -3.81 -15.16
C GLY A 52 3.68 -3.57 -15.98
N LEU A 53 4.64 -2.76 -15.50
CA LEU A 53 5.87 -2.40 -16.23
C LEU A 53 7.10 -2.18 -15.31
N GLN A 54 7.18 -2.86 -14.17
CA GLN A 54 8.21 -2.62 -13.13
C GLN A 54 8.39 -1.13 -12.87
N LYS A 55 7.31 -0.45 -12.49
CA LYS A 55 7.39 0.96 -12.08
C LYS A 55 7.52 0.99 -10.57
N PRO A 56 8.73 1.20 -10.02
CA PRO A 56 8.97 1.08 -8.58
C PRO A 56 8.04 1.97 -7.79
N ILE A 57 7.63 1.54 -6.60
CA ILE A 57 6.88 2.38 -5.65
C ILE A 57 7.81 2.60 -4.46
N THR A 58 8.48 3.76 -4.44
CA THR A 58 9.53 4.10 -3.47
C THR A 58 9.14 5.20 -2.49
N VAL A 59 7.89 5.66 -2.54
CA VAL A 59 7.28 6.60 -1.60
C VAL A 59 6.18 5.91 -0.82
N SER A 60 6.00 6.32 0.43
CA SER A 60 4.93 5.79 1.28
C SER A 60 3.57 6.03 0.59
N PRO A 61 2.70 5.01 0.52
CA PRO A 61 1.33 5.24 0.09
C PRO A 61 0.61 6.17 1.07
N THR A 62 -0.45 6.81 0.58
CA THR A 62 -1.42 7.55 1.40
C THR A 62 -2.73 6.81 1.40
N VAL A 63 -3.32 6.61 2.57
CA VAL A 63 -4.57 5.85 2.73
C VAL A 63 -5.66 6.76 3.29
N THR A 64 -6.86 6.66 2.74
CA THR A 64 -8.04 7.39 3.24
C THR A 64 -9.29 6.53 3.09
N PHE A 65 -10.34 6.85 3.85
CA PHE A 65 -11.64 6.24 3.65
C PHE A 65 -12.24 6.65 2.30
N HIS A 66 -12.93 5.70 1.67
CA HIS A 66 -13.77 5.98 0.51
C HIS A 66 -14.87 6.99 0.90
N PRO A 67 -15.08 8.06 0.11
CA PRO A 67 -15.94 9.18 0.52
C PRO A 67 -17.41 8.82 0.71
N THR A 68 -17.90 7.81 -0.02
CA THR A 68 -19.32 7.43 -0.02
C THR A 68 -19.60 6.03 0.53
N ALA A 69 -18.56 5.29 0.94
CA ALA A 69 -18.78 3.94 1.46
C ALA A 69 -18.92 3.98 3.00
N PRO A 70 -19.72 3.08 3.60
CA PRO A 70 -19.81 2.97 5.05
C PRO A 70 -18.43 2.71 5.65
N ARG A 71 -18.07 3.50 6.67
CA ARG A 71 -16.90 3.20 7.49
C ARG A 71 -17.19 1.94 8.29
N LYS A 72 -16.58 0.83 7.90
CA LYS A 72 -16.53 -0.36 8.74
C LYS A 72 -15.17 -0.40 9.43
N GLY A 73 -15.17 -0.59 10.74
CA GLY A 73 -13.96 -0.66 11.56
C GLY A 73 -13.02 -1.81 11.18
N ASN A 74 -13.42 -2.71 10.28
CA ASN A 74 -12.57 -3.74 9.72
C ASN A 74 -11.69 -3.25 8.54
N GLY A 75 -11.64 -1.95 8.25
CA GLY A 75 -10.76 -1.39 7.21
C GLY A 75 -11.22 -1.68 5.78
N HIS A 76 -12.46 -2.12 5.61
CA HIS A 76 -13.10 -2.23 4.30
C HIS A 76 -13.37 -0.82 3.78
N ASN A 77 -13.26 -0.61 2.46
CA ASN A 77 -13.46 0.67 1.80
C ASN A 77 -12.36 1.72 2.03
N LEU A 78 -11.10 1.29 2.14
CA LEU A 78 -9.96 2.20 2.07
C LEU A 78 -9.52 2.43 0.61
N MET A 79 -9.20 3.67 0.30
CA MET A 79 -8.54 4.09 -0.94
C MET A 79 -7.06 4.28 -0.67
N VAL A 80 -6.24 3.63 -1.49
CA VAL A 80 -4.77 3.70 -1.42
C VAL A 80 -4.25 4.47 -2.62
N TYR A 81 -3.54 5.55 -2.34
CA TYR A 81 -2.91 6.42 -3.33
C TYR A 81 -1.41 6.25 -3.29
N PHE A 82 -0.78 6.11 -4.45
CA PHE A 82 0.66 5.96 -4.55
C PHE A 82 1.17 6.51 -5.88
N GLY A 83 2.38 7.08 -5.82
CA GLY A 83 3.15 7.46 -6.99
C GLY A 83 4.13 6.34 -7.36
N THR A 84 4.33 6.12 -8.65
CA THR A 84 5.43 5.27 -9.13
C THR A 84 6.66 6.14 -9.39
N GLY A 85 7.84 5.68 -9.01
CA GLY A 85 9.12 6.29 -9.33
C GLY A 85 10.26 5.74 -8.50
N GLN A 86 11.49 5.92 -8.97
CA GLN A 86 12.71 5.58 -8.24
C GLN A 86 13.77 6.65 -8.49
N TYR A 87 14.51 7.00 -7.43
CA TYR A 87 15.71 7.83 -7.47
C TYR A 87 16.72 7.27 -6.46
N LEU A 88 17.07 6.00 -6.63
CA LEU A 88 17.84 5.20 -5.66
C LEU A 88 19.14 4.64 -6.25
N VAL A 89 19.33 4.67 -7.58
CA VAL A 89 20.54 4.17 -8.24
C VAL A 89 21.12 5.18 -9.25
N PRO A 90 22.45 5.16 -9.49
CA PRO A 90 23.06 5.99 -10.53
C PRO A 90 22.43 5.71 -11.90
N GLY A 91 22.00 6.77 -12.60
CA GLY A 91 21.35 6.67 -13.90
C GLY A 91 19.82 6.86 -13.89
N ASP A 92 19.18 6.90 -12.71
CA ASP A 92 17.75 7.21 -12.59
C ASP A 92 17.41 8.60 -13.17
N ASN A 93 18.33 9.55 -13.07
CA ASN A 93 18.22 10.94 -13.54
C ASN A 93 18.17 11.05 -15.08
N LEU A 94 18.55 9.99 -15.78
CA LEU A 94 18.73 9.98 -17.24
C LEU A 94 17.60 9.21 -17.95
N ASN A 95 16.63 8.66 -17.22
CA ASN A 95 15.64 7.74 -17.77
C ASN A 95 14.29 8.43 -18.06
N PRO A 96 13.88 8.61 -19.34
CA PRO A 96 12.66 9.34 -19.72
C PRO A 96 11.36 8.52 -19.55
N LYS A 97 11.38 7.40 -18.80
CA LYS A 97 10.20 6.55 -18.60
C LYS A 97 9.12 7.31 -17.80
N LYS A 98 7.95 7.52 -18.44
CA LYS A 98 6.78 8.18 -17.84
C LYS A 98 6.37 7.52 -16.50
N GLN A 99 6.42 8.31 -15.42
CA GLN A 99 5.89 7.97 -14.11
C GLN A 99 4.42 8.38 -13.99
N ASN A 100 3.62 7.61 -13.24
CA ASN A 100 2.18 7.82 -13.13
C ASN A 100 1.72 7.84 -11.66
N PHE A 101 0.68 8.63 -11.36
CA PHE A 101 -0.11 8.53 -10.13
C PHE A 101 -1.21 7.46 -10.29
N LYS A 102 -1.40 6.61 -9.28
CA LYS A 102 -2.35 5.48 -9.32
C LYS A 102 -3.19 5.39 -8.04
N ARG A 103 -4.40 4.82 -8.17
CA ARG A 103 -5.32 4.52 -7.07
C ARG A 103 -5.68 3.03 -7.06
N GLY A 104 -5.68 2.40 -5.88
CA GLY A 104 -6.17 1.04 -5.66
C GLY A 104 -7.26 1.03 -4.57
N MET A 105 -8.26 0.17 -4.72
CA MET A 105 -9.36 0.01 -3.75
C MET A 105 -9.11 -1.25 -2.91
N GLY A 106 -9.16 -1.14 -1.59
CA GLY A 106 -9.07 -2.28 -0.67
C GLY A 106 -10.15 -3.34 -0.94
N PRO A 107 -9.92 -4.61 -0.56
CA PRO A 107 -10.92 -5.66 -0.72
C PRO A 107 -12.23 -5.33 0.02
N ARG A 108 -13.35 -5.82 -0.54
CA ARG A 108 -14.72 -5.67 -0.01
C ARG A 108 -14.98 -6.55 1.20
#